data_AF-A0A4U1JIF8-F1
#
_entry.id   AF-A0A4U1JIF8-F1
#
_cell.length_a   1.000
_cell.length_b   1.000
_cell.length_c   1.000
_cell.angle_alpha   90.00
_cell.angle_beta   90.00
_cell.angle_gamma   90.00
#
_symmetry.space_group_name_H-M   'P 1'
#
loop_
_entity.id
_entity.type
_entity.pdbx_description
1 polymer ?
#
loop_
_entity_poly.entity_id
_entity_poly.type
_entity_poly.pdbx_seq_one_letter_code
_entity_poly.pdbx_strand_id
1 'polypeptide(L)'
;MRRSAVVFSMVVSLASPAWAQADDEIEMSDDEQRFQAFAALGDREAATGRRRSAVAAYRRALTVRPDPLIAGRLGVLLVQLDKPEQAAAHLLDAIQLAVKASPAERQRFFEAHEVARNAGAWIEVVLSHTGVRVTLDGKPSNLAGRSSYFTFMRAGEHELHAQLDGYEEAIVRFTVEKKNDKQLPITLKPLPVPDAPAVYEPAKDPPKVDRTVTVADTKLPKQEDPWGYEDPRSVQKSEEKRWSIGGGPVVVFGVASWMPAVGLAVSGSVRPHENVSLGLEARAAWLSSGIEGRQISAMTVGGLASACGHYRWFFGCALGHIGVLSVQFSQYTYTGKSYVYVQPGAGARIGASVRVTESVSLQGAADVLGLTSGVRVVAGQTVVAEQPPVMLGTQIFGVWEF
;
A
#
# COMPACT_ATOMS: atom_id res chain seq x y z
N MET A 1 -27.07 -59.57 -53.88
CA MET A 1 -25.89 -60.12 -54.58
C MET A 1 -24.83 -59.04 -54.70
N ARG A 2 -23.59 -59.41 -54.36
CA ARG A 2 -22.36 -58.59 -54.33
C ARG A 2 -22.13 -57.74 -55.59
N ARG A 3 -21.64 -56.52 -55.41
CA ARG A 3 -20.64 -55.91 -56.30
C ARG A 3 -19.58 -55.19 -55.46
N SER A 4 -18.36 -55.71 -55.53
CA SER A 4 -17.16 -55.14 -54.96
C SER A 4 -16.75 -53.88 -55.73
N ALA A 5 -16.38 -52.82 -55.01
CA ALA A 5 -15.54 -51.76 -55.54
C ALA A 5 -14.34 -51.64 -54.59
N VAL A 6 -13.16 -51.99 -55.11
CA VAL A 6 -11.87 -51.80 -54.46
C VAL A 6 -11.48 -50.35 -54.71
N VAL A 7 -11.39 -49.55 -53.64
CA VAL A 7 -10.78 -48.22 -53.70
C VAL A 7 -9.44 -48.30 -52.97
N PHE A 8 -8.39 -48.06 -53.75
CA PHE A 8 -7.01 -47.89 -53.30
C PHE A 8 -6.94 -46.62 -52.46
N SER A 9 -6.55 -46.72 -51.18
CA SER A 9 -6.18 -45.55 -50.38
C SER A 9 -4.77 -45.73 -49.84
N MET A 10 -3.91 -44.82 -50.28
CA MET A 10 -2.49 -44.75 -50.03
C MET A 10 -2.27 -44.25 -48.59
N VAL A 11 -1.81 -45.14 -47.70
CA VAL A 11 -1.45 -44.78 -46.32
C VAL A 11 -0.05 -44.18 -46.33
N VAL A 12 0.04 -42.86 -46.25
CA VAL A 12 1.30 -42.15 -45.98
C VAL A 12 1.64 -42.38 -44.51
N SER A 13 2.73 -43.11 -44.27
CA SER A 13 3.31 -43.31 -42.95
C SER A 13 4.03 -42.03 -42.51
N LEU A 14 3.39 -41.25 -41.63
CA LEU A 14 4.07 -40.19 -40.89
C LEU A 14 4.60 -40.81 -39.58
N ALA A 15 5.90 -41.07 -39.56
CA ALA A 15 6.61 -41.35 -38.32
C ALA A 15 6.57 -40.08 -37.44
N SER A 16 5.77 -40.10 -36.38
CA SER A 16 5.86 -39.10 -35.32
C SER A 16 7.15 -39.35 -34.52
N PRO A 17 8.02 -38.35 -34.33
CA PRO A 17 9.05 -38.48 -33.31
C PRO A 17 8.35 -38.55 -31.94
N ALA A 18 8.71 -39.56 -31.16
CA ALA A 18 8.41 -39.60 -29.74
C ALA A 18 9.05 -38.37 -29.09
N TRP A 19 8.26 -37.31 -28.90
CA TRP A 19 8.60 -36.30 -27.92
C TRP A 19 8.48 -36.99 -26.57
N ALA A 20 9.63 -37.27 -25.98
CA ALA A 20 9.73 -37.52 -24.55
C ALA A 20 8.92 -36.43 -23.86
N GLN A 21 7.83 -36.82 -23.19
CA GLN A 21 7.36 -36.07 -22.05
C GLN A 21 8.54 -36.01 -21.09
N ALA A 22 9.28 -34.90 -21.13
CA ALA A 22 9.87 -34.38 -19.92
C ALA A 22 8.68 -34.15 -18.99
N ASP A 23 8.54 -35.01 -18.01
CA ASP A 23 7.77 -34.72 -16.82
C ASP A 23 8.35 -33.42 -16.26
N ASP A 24 7.69 -32.30 -16.55
CA ASP A 24 7.84 -31.07 -15.78
C ASP A 24 7.31 -31.40 -14.37
N GLU A 25 8.14 -32.07 -13.57
CA GLU A 25 8.02 -32.05 -12.12
C GLU A 25 8.16 -30.58 -11.73
N ILE A 26 7.02 -29.92 -11.55
CA ILE A 26 6.95 -28.60 -10.93
C ILE A 26 7.56 -28.80 -9.54
N GLU A 27 8.84 -28.50 -9.39
CA GLU A 27 9.52 -28.45 -8.10
C GLU A 27 8.78 -27.41 -7.25
N MET A 28 7.88 -27.90 -6.40
CA MET A 28 7.23 -27.08 -5.40
C MET A 28 8.32 -26.47 -4.54
N SER A 29 8.35 -25.13 -4.46
CA SER A 29 9.31 -24.45 -3.57
C SER A 29 9.29 -25.07 -2.17
N ASP A 30 10.45 -25.11 -1.51
CA ASP A 30 10.58 -25.65 -0.15
C ASP A 30 9.53 -25.08 0.83
N ASP A 31 9.16 -23.81 0.64
CA ASP A 31 8.10 -23.14 1.41
C ASP A 31 6.72 -23.74 1.12
N GLU A 32 6.38 -24.00 -0.14
CA GLU A 32 5.11 -24.64 -0.49
C GLU A 32 5.05 -26.08 0.05
N GLN A 33 6.14 -26.85 -0.04
CA GLN A 33 6.19 -28.19 0.56
C GLN A 33 6.01 -28.15 2.08
N ARG A 34 6.67 -27.21 2.77
CA ARG A 34 6.53 -27.01 4.21
C ARG A 34 5.10 -26.59 4.59
N PHE A 35 4.50 -25.67 3.84
CA PHE A 35 3.12 -25.25 4.03
C PHE A 35 2.17 -26.44 3.93
N GLN A 36 2.28 -27.23 2.85
CA GLN A 36 1.43 -28.41 2.64
C GLN A 36 1.64 -29.47 3.72
N ALA A 37 2.89 -29.69 4.15
CA ALA A 37 3.19 -30.64 5.23
C ALA A 37 2.53 -30.21 6.56
N PHE A 38 2.59 -28.93 6.94
CA PHE A 38 1.92 -28.44 8.14
C PHE A 38 0.40 -28.44 8.02
N ALA A 39 -0.15 -28.10 6.86
CA ALA A 39 -1.59 -28.15 6.60
C ALA A 39 -2.12 -29.59 6.71
N ALA A 40 -1.46 -30.55 6.05
CA ALA A 40 -1.81 -31.97 6.10
C ALA A 40 -1.67 -32.55 7.52
N LEU A 41 -0.63 -32.15 8.26
CA LEU A 41 -0.51 -32.50 9.68
C LEU A 41 -1.70 -31.98 10.49
N GLY A 42 -2.09 -30.72 10.28
CA GLY A 42 -3.24 -30.11 10.92
C GLY A 42 -4.54 -30.86 10.63
N ASP A 43 -4.76 -31.22 9.37
CA ASP A 43 -5.93 -32.00 8.93
C ASP A 43 -5.97 -33.38 9.60
N ARG A 44 -4.83 -34.08 9.67
CA ARG A 44 -4.72 -35.40 10.32
C ARG A 44 -4.96 -35.33 11.83
N GLU A 45 -4.36 -34.36 12.51
CA GLU A 45 -4.56 -34.16 13.95
C GLU A 45 -6.01 -33.75 14.26
N ALA A 46 -6.64 -32.95 13.39
CA ALA A 46 -8.05 -32.57 13.53
C ALA A 46 -8.97 -33.79 13.38
N ALA A 47 -8.74 -34.62 12.35
CA ALA A 47 -9.52 -35.84 12.10
C ALA A 47 -9.41 -36.87 13.23
N THR A 48 -8.28 -36.90 13.94
CA THR A 48 -8.05 -37.79 15.10
C THR A 48 -8.50 -37.18 16.43
N GLY A 49 -9.14 -36.00 16.41
CA GLY A 49 -9.65 -35.33 17.61
C GLY A 49 -8.59 -34.63 18.46
N ARG A 50 -7.32 -34.60 18.02
CA ARG A 50 -6.19 -33.94 18.70
C ARG A 50 -6.18 -32.43 18.41
N ARG A 51 -7.25 -31.74 18.84
CA ARG A 51 -7.52 -30.32 18.52
C ARG A 51 -6.35 -29.37 18.81
N ARG A 52 -5.66 -29.53 19.94
CA ARG A 52 -4.52 -28.66 20.31
C ARG A 52 -3.32 -28.83 19.37
N SER A 53 -3.02 -30.07 18.98
CA SER A 53 -1.96 -30.38 18.01
C SER A 53 -2.30 -29.84 16.62
N ALA A 54 -3.56 -29.98 16.20
CA ALA A 54 -4.05 -29.42 14.94
C ALA A 54 -3.93 -27.88 14.90
N VAL A 55 -4.31 -27.19 15.97
CA VAL A 55 -4.11 -25.73 16.11
C VAL A 55 -2.63 -25.35 15.94
N ALA A 56 -1.71 -26.08 16.59
CA ALA A 56 -0.29 -25.81 16.46
C ALA A 56 0.22 -26.02 15.03
N ALA A 57 -0.21 -27.09 14.36
CA ALA A 57 0.15 -27.39 12.98
C ALA A 57 -0.37 -26.32 12.00
N TYR A 58 -1.66 -25.93 12.10
CA TYR A 58 -2.20 -24.87 11.24
C TYR A 58 -1.55 -23.51 11.50
N ARG A 59 -1.21 -23.15 12.74
CA ARG A 59 -0.44 -21.93 13.02
C ARG A 59 0.93 -21.93 12.34
N ARG A 60 1.62 -23.08 12.32
CA ARG A 60 2.88 -23.24 11.60
C ARG A 60 2.67 -23.10 10.09
N ALA A 61 1.62 -23.68 9.52
CA ALA A 61 1.28 -23.49 8.11
C ALA A 61 1.07 -22.00 7.77
N LEU A 62 0.26 -21.30 8.57
CA LEU A 62 -0.04 -19.87 8.37
C LEU A 62 1.17 -18.95 8.58
N THR A 63 2.19 -19.41 9.32
CA THR A 63 3.47 -18.69 9.44
C THR A 63 4.29 -18.77 8.14
N VAL A 64 4.13 -19.84 7.36
CA VAL A 64 4.79 -19.97 6.05
C VAL A 64 4.11 -19.07 5.03
N ARG A 65 2.77 -19.18 4.91
CA ARG A 65 1.98 -18.33 4.02
C ARG A 65 0.57 -18.14 4.58
N PRO A 66 0.00 -16.93 4.51
CA PRO A 66 -1.42 -16.73 4.78
C PRO A 66 -2.30 -17.53 3.83
N ASP A 67 -3.26 -18.29 4.36
CA ASP A 67 -4.22 -19.05 3.59
C ASP A 67 -5.61 -19.02 4.25
N PRO A 68 -6.64 -18.41 3.62
CA PRO A 68 -7.96 -18.26 4.24
C PRO A 68 -8.64 -19.58 4.58
N LEU A 69 -8.41 -20.64 3.79
CA LEU A 69 -9.04 -21.95 4.05
C LEU A 69 -8.47 -22.57 5.33
N ILE A 70 -7.14 -22.56 5.46
CA ILE A 70 -6.45 -23.05 6.65
C ILE A 70 -6.77 -22.18 7.88
N ALA A 71 -6.86 -20.86 7.70
CA ALA A 71 -7.31 -19.95 8.75
C ALA A 71 -8.72 -20.30 9.24
N GLY A 72 -9.67 -20.55 8.34
CA GLY A 72 -11.03 -20.98 8.69
C GLY A 72 -11.05 -22.28 9.51
N ARG A 73 -10.29 -23.29 9.08
CA ARG A 73 -10.16 -24.56 9.81
C ARG A 73 -9.56 -24.36 11.21
N LEU A 74 -8.54 -23.52 11.33
CA LEU A 74 -7.98 -23.10 12.63
C LEU A 74 -9.07 -22.42 13.49
N GLY A 75 -9.85 -21.51 12.92
CA GLY A 75 -10.94 -20.80 13.60
C GLY A 75 -11.98 -21.76 14.19
N VAL A 76 -12.42 -22.77 13.44
CA VAL A 76 -13.36 -23.79 13.93
C VAL A 76 -12.80 -24.52 15.15
N LEU A 77 -11.53 -24.94 15.11
CA LEU A 77 -10.89 -25.61 16.23
C LEU A 77 -10.74 -24.70 17.46
N LEU A 78 -10.48 -23.41 17.26
CA LEU A 78 -10.39 -22.45 18.35
C LEU A 78 -11.74 -22.26 19.06
N VAL A 79 -12.84 -22.22 18.31
CA VAL A 79 -14.20 -22.23 18.89
C VAL A 79 -14.45 -23.50 19.70
N GLN A 80 -14.07 -24.68 19.18
CA GLN A 80 -14.19 -25.96 19.89
C GLN A 80 -13.32 -26.05 21.15
N LEU A 81 -12.33 -25.18 21.29
CA LEU A 81 -11.45 -25.07 22.45
C LEU A 81 -11.85 -23.92 23.40
N ASP A 82 -13.06 -23.36 23.22
CA ASP A 82 -13.58 -22.20 23.97
C ASP A 82 -12.67 -20.96 23.90
N LYS A 83 -12.08 -20.72 22.72
CA LYS A 83 -11.29 -19.53 22.39
C LYS A 83 -11.91 -18.71 21.24
N PRO A 84 -13.19 -18.31 21.35
CA PRO A 84 -13.88 -17.56 20.30
C PRO A 84 -13.18 -16.25 19.94
N GLU A 85 -12.49 -15.62 20.90
CA GLU A 85 -11.78 -14.36 20.71
C GLU A 85 -10.59 -14.46 19.74
N GLN A 86 -9.98 -15.64 19.63
CA GLN A 86 -8.91 -15.90 18.66
C GLN A 86 -9.46 -16.41 17.31
N ALA A 87 -10.73 -16.80 17.25
CA ALA A 87 -11.34 -17.45 16.10
C ALA A 87 -12.03 -16.49 15.14
N ALA A 88 -12.69 -15.45 15.68
CA ALA A 88 -13.63 -14.61 14.95
C ALA A 88 -13.06 -14.03 13.64
N ALA A 89 -11.84 -13.46 13.70
CA ALA A 89 -11.16 -12.90 12.53
C ALA A 89 -10.84 -13.98 11.48
N HIS A 90 -10.25 -15.10 11.89
CA HIS A 90 -9.91 -16.19 10.99
C HIS A 90 -11.15 -16.78 10.29
N LEU A 91 -12.26 -16.88 11.00
CA LEU A 91 -13.53 -17.38 10.44
C LEU A 91 -14.15 -16.37 9.46
N LEU A 92 -14.11 -15.08 9.79
CA LEU A 92 -14.59 -14.02 8.91
C LEU A 92 -13.80 -13.98 7.60
N ASP A 93 -12.47 -14.01 7.68
CA ASP A 93 -11.58 -14.05 6.52
C ASP A 93 -11.86 -15.29 5.66
N ALA A 94 -12.06 -16.45 6.29
CA ALA A 94 -12.36 -17.69 5.57
C ALA A 94 -13.72 -17.62 4.86
N ILE A 95 -14.75 -17.07 5.51
CA ILE A 95 -16.07 -16.87 4.91
C ILE A 95 -15.99 -15.97 3.67
N GLN A 96 -15.17 -14.93 3.71
CA GLN A 96 -15.07 -13.93 2.64
C GLN A 96 -14.12 -14.36 1.50
N LEU A 97 -13.01 -15.03 1.84
CA LEU A 97 -11.87 -15.19 0.93
C LEU A 97 -11.55 -16.64 0.57
N ALA A 98 -12.08 -17.64 1.28
CA ALA A 98 -11.77 -19.05 1.01
C ALA A 98 -12.54 -19.60 -0.21
N VAL A 99 -12.10 -19.22 -1.41
CA VAL A 99 -12.72 -19.63 -2.68
C VAL A 99 -12.74 -21.16 -2.83
N LYS A 100 -11.69 -21.85 -2.36
CA LYS A 100 -11.54 -23.32 -2.45
C LYS A 100 -12.34 -24.11 -1.41
N ALA A 101 -13.01 -23.45 -0.45
CA ALA A 101 -13.78 -24.13 0.58
C ALA A 101 -15.02 -24.82 -0.02
N SER A 102 -15.23 -26.09 0.33
CA SER A 102 -16.46 -26.82 -0.02
C SER A 102 -17.70 -26.19 0.64
N PRO A 103 -18.92 -26.40 0.12
CA PRO A 103 -20.14 -25.88 0.75
C PRO A 103 -20.29 -26.31 2.22
N ALA A 104 -19.90 -27.54 2.56
CA ALA A 104 -19.91 -28.04 3.92
C ALA A 104 -18.87 -27.33 4.82
N GLU A 105 -17.68 -27.03 4.31
CA GLU A 105 -16.68 -26.25 5.07
C GLU A 105 -17.13 -24.81 5.28
N ARG A 106 -17.69 -24.16 4.25
CA ARG A 106 -18.23 -22.81 4.39
C ARG A 106 -19.33 -22.76 5.45
N GLN A 107 -20.25 -23.72 5.43
CA GLN A 107 -21.30 -23.84 6.44
C GLN A 107 -20.71 -23.97 7.86
N ARG A 108 -19.70 -24.83 8.03
CA ARG A 108 -18.99 -24.96 9.32
C ARG A 108 -18.31 -23.66 9.76
N PHE A 109 -17.73 -22.89 8.82
CA PHE A 109 -17.13 -21.59 9.14
C PHE A 109 -18.19 -20.60 9.61
N PHE A 110 -19.34 -20.54 8.94
CA PHE A 110 -20.47 -19.70 9.37
C PHE A 110 -21.00 -20.10 10.76
N GLU A 111 -21.24 -21.39 11.00
CA GLU A 111 -21.72 -21.88 12.29
C GLU A 111 -20.74 -21.56 13.43
N ALA A 112 -19.45 -21.82 13.21
CA ALA A 112 -18.42 -21.47 14.18
C ALA A 112 -18.31 -19.95 14.38
N HIS A 113 -18.49 -19.16 13.33
CA HIS A 113 -18.45 -17.70 13.41
C HIS A 113 -19.63 -17.17 14.24
N GLU A 114 -20.82 -17.73 14.07
CA GLU A 114 -21.98 -17.37 14.89
C GLU A 114 -21.78 -17.76 16.36
N VAL A 115 -21.15 -18.91 16.66
CA VAL A 115 -20.76 -19.24 18.04
C VAL A 115 -19.78 -18.20 18.60
N ALA A 116 -18.77 -17.81 17.82
CA ALA A 116 -17.83 -16.77 18.23
C ALA A 116 -18.57 -15.43 18.49
N ARG A 117 -19.42 -15.00 17.57
CA ARG A 117 -20.24 -13.77 17.67
C ARG A 117 -21.19 -13.79 18.86
N ASN A 118 -21.70 -14.96 19.24
CA ASN A 118 -22.52 -15.13 20.44
C ASN A 118 -21.73 -14.98 21.74
N ALA A 119 -20.40 -15.13 21.70
CA ALA A 119 -19.54 -15.09 22.88
C ALA A 119 -18.96 -13.70 23.18
N GLY A 120 -19.07 -12.74 22.26
CA GLY A 120 -18.37 -11.46 22.35
C GLY A 120 -18.87 -10.42 21.36
N ALA A 121 -18.04 -9.43 21.05
CA ALA A 121 -18.33 -8.38 20.07
C ALA A 121 -17.04 -7.85 19.41
N TRP A 122 -17.20 -7.23 18.25
CA TRP A 122 -16.13 -6.48 17.60
C TRP A 122 -16.00 -5.10 18.24
N ILE A 123 -14.79 -4.82 18.72
CA ILE A 123 -14.43 -3.52 19.29
C ILE A 123 -13.48 -2.84 18.31
N GLU A 124 -13.87 -1.65 17.85
CA GLU A 124 -12.99 -0.78 17.09
C GLU A 124 -12.23 0.11 18.06
N VAL A 125 -10.93 -0.14 18.22
CA VAL A 125 -10.07 0.69 19.05
C VAL A 125 -9.55 1.84 18.20
N VAL A 126 -9.93 3.07 18.54
CA VAL A 126 -9.54 4.29 17.82
C VAL A 126 -8.57 5.10 18.68
N LEU A 127 -7.34 5.22 18.21
CA LEU A 127 -6.25 5.88 18.92
C LEU A 127 -6.03 7.28 18.34
N SER A 128 -5.83 8.26 19.22
CA SER A 128 -5.49 9.65 18.83
C SER A 128 -4.22 9.78 17.99
N HIS A 129 -3.31 8.81 18.05
CA HIS A 129 -2.00 8.82 17.39
C HIS A 129 -1.68 7.47 16.74
N THR A 130 -0.81 7.47 15.73
CA THR A 130 -0.19 6.25 15.19
C THR A 130 1.04 5.85 16.00
N GLY A 131 1.54 4.63 15.82
CA GLY A 131 2.73 4.13 16.52
C GLY A 131 2.53 3.83 18.01
N VAL A 132 1.30 3.95 18.52
CA VAL A 132 0.97 3.64 19.91
C VAL A 132 1.11 2.14 20.15
N ARG A 133 1.91 1.77 21.16
CA ARG A 133 1.98 0.39 21.65
C ARG A 133 0.74 0.11 22.47
N VAL A 134 -0.05 -0.88 22.05
CA VAL A 134 -1.27 -1.27 22.75
C VAL A 134 -1.09 -2.65 23.36
N THR A 135 -1.50 -2.80 24.61
CA THR A 135 -1.75 -4.13 25.18
C THR A 135 -3.22 -4.24 25.59
N LEU A 136 -3.80 -5.40 25.31
CA LEU A 136 -5.17 -5.76 25.68
C LEU A 136 -5.10 -6.99 26.58
N ASP A 137 -5.59 -6.85 27.81
CA ASP A 137 -5.51 -7.88 28.87
C ASP A 137 -4.08 -8.43 29.03
N GLY A 138 -3.09 -7.53 29.00
CA GLY A 138 -1.66 -7.85 29.12
C GLY A 138 -1.02 -8.50 27.88
N LYS A 139 -1.77 -8.67 26.77
CA LYS A 139 -1.22 -9.21 25.52
C LYS A 139 -0.98 -8.09 24.50
N PRO A 140 0.13 -8.12 23.75
CA PRO A 140 0.36 -7.17 22.67
C PRO A 140 -0.81 -7.17 21.67
N SER A 141 -1.29 -5.98 21.36
CA SER A 141 -2.31 -5.70 20.36
C SER A 141 -1.80 -4.58 19.45
N ASN A 142 -2.44 -4.38 18.29
CA ASN A 142 -2.05 -3.36 17.33
C ASN A 142 -0.55 -3.35 16.94
N LEU A 143 0.02 -4.52 16.61
CA LEU A 143 1.46 -4.65 16.29
C LEU A 143 1.90 -3.79 15.09
N ALA A 144 0.97 -3.39 14.22
CA ALA A 144 1.22 -2.52 13.08
C ALA A 144 1.19 -1.02 13.42
N GLY A 145 0.94 -0.63 14.68
CA GLY A 145 0.92 0.78 15.11
C GLY A 145 -0.15 1.62 14.42
N ARG A 146 -1.30 1.03 14.08
CA ARG A 146 -2.40 1.71 13.38
C ARG A 146 -3.12 2.68 14.31
N SER A 147 -3.67 3.76 13.78
CA SER A 147 -4.53 4.68 14.54
C SER A 147 -5.95 4.15 14.74
N SER A 148 -6.38 3.14 13.99
CA SER A 148 -7.62 2.40 14.26
C SER A 148 -7.44 0.93 13.87
N TYR A 149 -8.02 0.03 14.66
CA TYR A 149 -8.11 -1.39 14.32
C TYR A 149 -9.31 -2.07 14.98
N PHE A 150 -9.88 -3.05 14.28
CA PHE A 150 -10.91 -3.92 14.81
C PHE A 150 -10.29 -5.11 15.52
N THR A 151 -10.84 -5.47 16.68
CA THR A 151 -10.49 -6.70 17.38
C THR A 151 -11.73 -7.30 18.02
N PHE A 152 -11.87 -8.62 17.94
CA PHE A 152 -12.97 -9.31 18.55
C PHE A 152 -12.61 -9.63 20.00
N MET A 153 -13.46 -9.21 20.93
CA MET A 153 -13.26 -9.43 22.35
C MET A 153 -14.40 -10.29 22.90
N ARG A 154 -14.08 -11.17 23.86
CA ARG A 154 -15.10 -11.95 24.57
C ARG A 154 -15.96 -11.00 25.41
N ALA A 155 -17.20 -11.37 25.70
CA ALA A 155 -18.00 -10.56 26.62
C ALA A 155 -17.43 -10.64 28.04
N GLY A 156 -17.27 -9.49 28.69
CA GLY A 156 -16.64 -9.38 30.01
C GLY A 156 -15.92 -8.05 30.19
N GLU A 157 -15.21 -7.94 31.32
CA GLU A 157 -14.35 -6.81 31.62
C GLU A 157 -13.01 -6.95 30.91
N HIS A 158 -12.56 -5.86 30.30
CA HIS A 158 -11.28 -5.77 29.59
C HIS A 158 -10.49 -4.55 30.05
N GLU A 159 -9.17 -4.68 30.01
CA GLU A 159 -8.23 -3.61 30.31
C GLU A 159 -7.30 -3.40 29.11
N LEU A 160 -7.22 -2.15 28.65
CA LEU A 160 -6.37 -1.75 27.54
C LEU A 160 -5.39 -0.68 28.00
N HIS A 161 -4.10 -0.93 27.73
CA HIS A 161 -3.01 0.02 27.95
C HIS A 161 -2.52 0.54 26.62
N ALA A 162 -2.48 1.85 26.47
CA ALA A 162 -1.98 2.54 25.29
C ALA A 162 -0.81 3.43 25.70
N GLN A 163 0.37 3.14 25.13
CA GLN A 163 1.62 3.83 25.46
C GLN A 163 2.27 4.42 24.20
N LEU A 164 2.70 5.67 24.30
CA LEU A 164 3.46 6.36 23.28
C LEU A 164 4.50 7.26 23.96
N ASP A 165 5.72 7.30 23.42
CA ASP A 165 6.79 8.12 23.97
C ASP A 165 6.41 9.61 23.90
N GLY A 166 6.60 10.34 25.00
CA GLY A 166 6.16 11.74 25.13
C GLY A 166 4.70 11.93 25.55
N TYR A 167 3.97 10.84 25.83
CA TYR A 167 2.58 10.88 26.30
C TYR A 167 2.42 10.11 27.61
N GLU A 168 1.43 10.51 28.41
CA GLU A 168 0.93 9.73 29.55
C GLU A 168 0.36 8.40 29.04
N GLU A 169 0.63 7.31 29.76
CA GLU A 169 0.01 6.02 29.48
C GLU A 169 -1.50 6.10 29.73
N ALA A 170 -2.30 5.76 28.73
CA ALA A 170 -3.74 5.66 28.88
C ALA A 170 -4.12 4.23 29.24
N ILE A 171 -4.70 4.06 30.43
CA ILE A 171 -5.26 2.79 30.91
C ILE A 171 -6.77 2.92 30.90
N VAL A 172 -7.44 2.09 30.09
CA VAL A 172 -8.89 2.12 29.90
C VAL A 172 -9.48 0.78 30.29
N ARG A 173 -10.43 0.82 31.23
CA ARG A 173 -11.25 -0.34 31.61
C ARG A 173 -12.64 -0.19 31.02
N PHE A 174 -13.12 -1.24 30.39
CA PHE A 174 -14.42 -1.23 29.72
C PHE A 174 -15.03 -2.64 29.67
N THR A 175 -16.35 -2.67 29.59
CA THR A 175 -17.12 -3.92 29.50
C THR A 175 -17.55 -4.18 28.06
N VAL A 176 -17.29 -5.38 27.58
CA VAL A 176 -17.76 -5.88 26.28
C VAL A 176 -19.07 -6.63 26.49
N GLU A 177 -20.12 -6.17 25.83
CA GLU A 177 -21.42 -6.85 25.81
C GLU A 177 -21.51 -7.77 24.58
N LYS A 178 -22.20 -8.91 24.72
CA LYS A 178 -22.38 -9.86 23.62
C LYS A 178 -23.11 -9.20 22.44
N LYS A 179 -22.61 -9.39 21.21
CA LYS A 179 -23.17 -8.87 19.95
C LYS A 179 -23.35 -7.36 19.91
N ASN A 180 -22.66 -6.62 20.76
CA ASN A 180 -22.75 -5.18 20.82
C ASN A 180 -21.43 -4.59 20.36
N ASP A 181 -21.28 -4.50 19.04
CA ASP A 181 -20.08 -3.93 18.43
C ASP A 181 -20.02 -2.44 18.74
N LYS A 182 -18.87 -1.96 19.24
CA LYS A 182 -18.71 -0.56 19.70
C LYS A 182 -17.34 -0.02 19.35
N GLN A 183 -17.26 1.31 19.27
CA GLN A 183 -16.00 2.02 19.19
C GLN A 183 -15.48 2.36 20.59
N LEU A 184 -14.18 2.20 20.77
CA LEU A 184 -13.44 2.57 21.97
C LEU A 184 -12.41 3.66 21.60
N PRO A 185 -12.79 4.94 21.68
CA PRO A 185 -11.87 6.05 21.43
C PRO A 185 -10.90 6.23 22.61
N ILE A 186 -9.61 6.36 22.31
CA ILE A 186 -8.53 6.53 23.29
C ILE A 186 -7.68 7.74 22.89
N THR A 187 -7.69 8.75 23.76
CA THR A 187 -6.92 9.98 23.61
C THR A 187 -5.73 9.97 24.56
N LEU A 188 -4.52 10.05 24.01
CA LEU A 188 -3.28 10.16 24.77
C LEU A 188 -3.03 11.63 25.11
N LYS A 189 -2.61 11.90 26.35
CA LYS A 189 -2.26 13.24 26.81
C LYS A 189 -0.75 13.44 26.72
N PRO A 190 -0.25 14.53 26.12
CA PRO A 190 1.19 14.78 26.08
C PRO A 190 1.74 15.00 27.48
N LEU A 191 2.94 14.48 27.75
CA LEU A 191 3.66 14.78 28.97
C LEU A 191 4.03 16.28 29.01
N PRO A 192 4.00 16.92 30.18
CA PRO A 192 4.44 18.30 30.30
C PRO A 192 5.91 18.41 29.90
N VAL A 193 6.18 19.21 28.88
CA VAL A 193 7.55 19.57 28.50
C VAL A 193 8.05 20.54 29.58
N PRO A 194 9.20 20.28 30.24
CA PRO A 194 9.79 21.26 31.14
C PRO A 194 9.97 22.59 30.40
N ASP A 195 9.63 23.70 31.06
CA ASP A 195 9.88 25.06 30.55
C ASP A 195 11.40 25.30 30.48
N ALA A 196 12.06 24.69 29.49
CA ALA A 196 13.39 25.05 29.09
C ALA A 196 13.25 26.28 28.20
N PRO A 197 13.84 27.43 28.56
CA PRO A 197 13.87 28.57 27.65
C PRO A 197 14.52 28.12 26.35
N ALA A 198 13.83 28.32 25.23
CA ALA A 198 14.37 28.08 23.91
C ALA A 198 15.54 29.04 23.68
N VAL A 199 16.75 28.64 24.10
CA VAL A 199 17.98 29.30 23.69
C VAL A 199 18.23 28.85 22.27
N TYR A 200 17.76 29.66 21.32
CA TYR A 200 18.27 29.60 19.97
C TYR A 200 19.74 30.03 20.01
N GLU A 201 20.66 29.07 20.07
CA GLU A 201 22.05 29.31 19.70
C GLU A 201 22.14 29.21 18.18
N PRO A 202 22.31 30.32 17.44
CA PRO A 202 22.59 30.23 16.02
C PRO A 202 23.87 29.41 15.85
N ALA A 203 23.79 28.32 15.09
CA ALA A 203 24.97 27.59 14.67
C ALA A 203 25.92 28.59 14.00
N LYS A 204 27.12 28.74 14.55
CA LYS A 204 28.21 29.51 13.92
C LYS A 204 28.36 29.00 12.49
N ASP A 205 28.52 29.95 11.57
CA ASP A 205 28.59 29.76 10.12
C ASP A 205 29.16 28.39 9.72
N PRO A 206 28.52 27.65 8.81
CA PRO A 206 29.11 26.41 8.30
C PRO A 206 30.49 26.72 7.71
N PRO A 207 31.52 25.90 7.98
CA PRO A 207 32.86 26.16 7.48
C PRO A 207 32.83 26.25 5.96
N LYS A 208 33.35 27.36 5.42
CA LYS A 208 33.59 27.51 3.98
C LYS A 208 34.58 26.42 3.55
N VAL A 209 34.08 25.43 2.84
CA VAL A 209 34.94 24.42 2.22
C VAL A 209 35.53 25.03 0.95
N ASP A 210 36.76 25.52 1.03
CA ASP A 210 37.56 25.84 -0.15
C ASP A 210 37.87 24.53 -0.88
N ARG A 211 37.14 24.28 -1.97
CA ARG A 211 37.52 23.26 -2.95
C ARG A 211 38.24 23.95 -4.11
N THR A 212 39.54 24.20 -3.93
CA THR A 212 40.44 24.39 -5.07
C THR A 212 40.65 23.04 -5.75
N VAL A 213 40.02 22.85 -6.91
CA VAL A 213 40.35 21.74 -7.82
C VAL A 213 41.46 22.23 -8.73
N THR A 214 42.69 21.76 -8.50
CA THR A 214 43.77 21.83 -9.49
C THR A 214 43.46 20.85 -10.62
N VAL A 215 43.17 21.37 -11.81
CA VAL A 215 43.13 20.60 -13.05
C VAL A 215 44.57 20.34 -13.46
N ALA A 216 45.03 19.10 -13.29
CA ALA A 216 46.26 18.63 -13.90
C ALA A 216 45.96 18.19 -15.33
N ASP A 217 46.70 18.76 -16.29
CA ASP A 217 46.69 18.38 -17.69
C ASP A 217 47.04 16.89 -17.88
N THR A 218 46.10 16.10 -18.37
CA THR A 218 46.41 14.81 -19.00
C THR A 218 46.05 14.87 -20.48
N LYS A 219 47.05 15.23 -21.30
CA LYS A 219 47.09 14.86 -22.71
C LYS A 219 47.38 13.37 -22.81
N LEU A 220 46.42 12.59 -23.31
CA LEU A 220 46.66 11.22 -23.77
C LEU A 220 47.06 11.28 -25.27
N PRO A 221 48.06 10.51 -25.72
CA PRO A 221 48.48 10.52 -27.11
C PRO A 221 47.48 9.76 -28.00
N LYS A 222 47.33 10.27 -29.22
CA LYS A 222 46.51 9.70 -30.28
C LYS A 222 47.17 8.40 -30.76
N GLN A 223 46.58 7.26 -30.46
CA GLN A 223 46.96 5.99 -31.07
C GLN A 223 46.07 5.79 -32.31
N GLU A 224 46.68 5.89 -33.48
CA GLU A 224 46.05 5.64 -34.78
C GLU A 224 45.80 4.13 -34.92
N ASP A 225 44.54 3.76 -35.15
CA ASP A 225 44.14 2.37 -35.43
C ASP A 225 44.38 2.07 -36.92
N PRO A 226 45.17 1.03 -37.28
CA PRO A 226 45.45 0.65 -38.67
C PRO A 226 44.41 -0.27 -39.32
N TRP A 227 43.25 -0.54 -38.70
CA TRP A 227 42.21 -1.39 -39.29
C TRP A 227 40.88 -0.67 -39.45
N GLY A 228 40.84 0.18 -40.48
CA GLY A 228 39.58 0.67 -41.03
C GLY A 228 38.76 -0.47 -41.63
N TYR A 229 37.56 -0.67 -41.10
CA TYR A 229 36.45 -1.20 -41.85
C TYR A 229 35.34 -0.15 -41.82
N GLU A 230 34.88 0.23 -43.02
CA GLU A 230 33.73 1.12 -43.20
C GLU A 230 32.48 0.46 -42.60
N ASP A 231 31.93 1.06 -41.55
CA ASP A 231 30.60 0.69 -41.08
C ASP A 231 29.57 1.01 -42.16
N PRO A 232 28.69 0.07 -42.54
CA PRO A 232 27.62 0.36 -43.49
C PRO A 232 26.70 1.42 -42.87
N ARG A 233 26.38 2.44 -43.69
CA ARG A 233 25.50 3.58 -43.35
C ARG A 233 24.39 3.13 -42.41
N SER A 234 24.36 3.73 -41.22
CA SER A 234 23.33 3.49 -40.21
C SER A 234 21.95 3.69 -40.85
N VAL A 235 21.24 2.58 -41.04
CA VAL A 235 19.79 2.62 -41.26
C VAL A 235 19.23 3.38 -40.06
N GLN A 236 18.60 4.53 -40.29
CA GLN A 236 17.83 5.24 -39.27
C GLN A 236 16.72 4.28 -38.79
N LYS A 237 17.03 3.50 -37.75
CA LYS A 237 16.06 2.69 -37.04
C LYS A 237 15.17 3.70 -36.32
N SER A 238 13.92 3.82 -36.74
CA SER A 238 12.94 4.68 -36.09
C SER A 238 13.01 4.46 -34.57
N GLU A 239 13.22 5.53 -33.80
CA GLU A 239 13.26 5.49 -32.34
C GLU A 239 12.06 4.69 -31.82
N GLU A 240 12.34 3.53 -31.26
CA GLU A 240 11.33 2.65 -30.69
C GLU A 240 10.70 3.38 -29.51
N LYS A 241 9.40 3.68 -29.60
CA LYS A 241 8.65 4.39 -28.54
C LYS A 241 8.76 3.58 -27.25
N ARG A 242 9.50 4.09 -26.27
CA ARG A 242 9.63 3.46 -24.94
C ARG A 242 8.49 3.91 -24.05
N TRP A 243 7.77 2.95 -23.49
CA TRP A 243 6.66 3.18 -22.59
C TRP A 243 7.15 2.93 -21.17
N SER A 244 6.62 3.65 -20.20
CA SER A 244 6.95 3.38 -18.81
C SER A 244 5.74 3.54 -17.91
N ILE A 245 5.65 2.66 -16.92
CA ILE A 245 4.59 2.67 -15.91
C ILE A 245 5.27 2.78 -14.56
N GLY A 246 4.72 3.61 -13.69
CA GLY A 246 5.24 3.76 -12.34
C GLY A 246 4.18 4.15 -11.34
N GLY A 247 4.58 4.19 -10.09
CA GLY A 247 3.74 4.65 -9.01
C GLY A 247 4.45 4.63 -7.68
N GLY A 248 3.80 5.21 -6.68
CA GLY A 248 4.33 5.27 -5.33
C GLY A 248 3.58 6.23 -4.42
N PRO A 249 4.10 6.44 -3.20
CA PRO A 249 3.53 7.38 -2.26
C PRO A 249 3.64 8.83 -2.75
N VAL A 250 2.61 9.62 -2.46
CA VAL A 250 2.58 11.07 -2.67
C VAL A 250 2.13 11.77 -1.39
N VAL A 251 2.72 12.94 -1.14
CA VAL A 251 2.30 13.87 -0.09
C VAL A 251 1.91 15.18 -0.75
N VAL A 252 0.72 15.69 -0.44
CA VAL A 252 0.17 16.93 -1.01
C VAL A 252 -0.16 17.90 0.11
N PHE A 253 0.28 19.14 -0.02
CA PHE A 253 -0.03 20.25 0.87
C PHE A 253 -0.97 21.24 0.14
N GLY A 254 -1.80 21.95 0.90
CA GLY A 254 -2.81 22.88 0.35
C GLY A 254 -4.17 22.23 0.09
N VAL A 255 -4.38 20.98 0.53
CA VAL A 255 -5.68 20.29 0.45
C VAL A 255 -6.58 20.79 1.57
N ALA A 256 -7.26 21.92 1.35
CA ALA A 256 -8.10 22.61 2.35
C ALA A 256 -7.38 23.08 3.64
N SER A 257 -6.12 22.66 3.85
CA SER A 257 -5.19 23.13 4.88
C SER A 257 -3.73 22.88 4.43
N TRP A 258 -2.77 23.42 5.19
CA TRP A 258 -1.34 23.13 5.02
C TRP A 258 -0.88 21.84 5.71
N MET A 259 -1.79 21.07 6.30
CA MET A 259 -1.43 19.76 6.86
C MET A 259 -1.18 18.77 5.70
N PRO A 260 -0.25 17.83 5.87
CA PRO A 260 0.09 16.89 4.81
C PRO A 260 -1.10 15.98 4.51
N ALA A 261 -1.51 15.93 3.25
CA ALA A 261 -2.37 14.91 2.72
C ALA A 261 -1.52 13.78 2.14
N VAL A 262 -1.68 12.55 2.62
CA VAL A 262 -0.89 11.40 2.19
C VAL A 262 -1.75 10.50 1.32
N GLY A 263 -1.15 9.94 0.27
CA GLY A 263 -1.81 8.89 -0.50
C GLY A 263 -0.93 8.30 -1.58
N LEU A 264 -1.55 7.97 -2.70
CA LEU A 264 -0.94 7.17 -3.76
C LEU A 264 -1.08 7.87 -5.10
N ALA A 265 -0.07 7.66 -5.95
CA ALA A 265 -0.12 8.07 -7.33
C ALA A 265 0.41 6.97 -8.26
N VAL A 266 -0.18 6.90 -9.45
CA VAL A 266 0.21 6.00 -10.54
C VAL A 266 0.41 6.83 -11.80
N SER A 267 1.41 6.48 -12.60
CA SER A 267 1.77 7.21 -13.81
C SER A 267 2.06 6.28 -14.97
N GLY A 268 1.65 6.68 -16.17
CA GLY A 268 2.12 6.12 -17.43
C GLY A 268 2.76 7.21 -18.28
N SER A 269 3.91 6.96 -18.88
CA SER A 269 4.56 7.90 -19.79
C SER A 269 5.12 7.23 -21.03
N VAL A 270 5.24 8.02 -22.09
CA VAL A 270 5.88 7.64 -23.35
C VAL A 270 7.04 8.59 -23.61
N ARG A 271 8.16 8.05 -24.09
CA ARG A 271 9.31 8.84 -24.55
C ARG A 271 9.35 8.88 -26.07
N PRO A 272 8.76 9.91 -26.71
CA PRO A 272 8.83 10.06 -28.16
C PRO A 272 10.20 10.50 -28.67
N HIS A 273 11.07 11.04 -27.81
CA HIS A 273 12.44 11.47 -28.13
C HIS A 273 13.33 11.24 -26.89
N GLU A 274 14.66 11.10 -27.06
CA GLU A 274 15.60 10.78 -25.96
C GLU A 274 15.53 11.76 -24.75
N ASN A 275 15.20 13.02 -25.00
CA ASN A 275 15.17 14.08 -23.98
C ASN A 275 13.76 14.50 -23.56
N VAL A 276 12.71 13.95 -24.17
CA VAL A 276 11.33 14.41 -23.94
C VAL A 276 10.44 13.23 -23.59
N SER A 277 9.66 13.38 -22.52
CA SER A 277 8.60 12.42 -22.17
C SER A 277 7.25 13.12 -22.00
N LEU A 278 6.19 12.44 -22.43
CA LEU A 278 4.82 12.82 -22.16
C LEU A 278 4.21 11.81 -21.20
N GLY A 279 3.57 12.28 -20.13
CA GLY A 279 3.05 11.42 -19.08
C GLY A 279 1.66 11.81 -18.61
N LEU A 280 0.93 10.80 -18.15
CA LEU A 280 -0.32 10.95 -17.41
C LEU A 280 -0.13 10.35 -16.01
N GLU A 281 -0.58 11.06 -15.00
CA GLU A 281 -0.53 10.63 -13.61
C GLU A 281 -1.92 10.77 -12.98
N ALA A 282 -2.35 9.77 -12.23
CA ALA A 282 -3.52 9.85 -11.37
C ALA A 282 -3.05 9.81 -9.93
N ARG A 283 -3.51 10.76 -9.11
CA ARG A 283 -3.14 10.87 -7.69
C ARG A 283 -4.36 11.06 -6.79
N ALA A 284 -4.31 10.45 -5.61
CA ALA A 284 -5.29 10.61 -4.55
C ALA A 284 -4.57 10.79 -3.21
N ALA A 285 -4.99 11.76 -2.42
CA ALA A 285 -4.39 12.06 -1.11
C ALA A 285 -5.44 12.55 -0.10
N TRP A 286 -5.31 12.10 1.15
CA TRP A 286 -6.20 12.42 2.26
C TRP A 286 -5.45 13.15 3.36
N LEU A 287 -6.04 14.20 3.92
CA LEU A 287 -5.47 14.89 5.07
C LEU A 287 -5.20 13.90 6.21
N SER A 288 -3.97 13.92 6.72
CA SER A 288 -3.54 13.07 7.83
C SER A 288 -4.14 13.49 9.18
N SER A 289 -4.65 14.72 9.28
CA SER A 289 -5.26 15.28 10.49
C SER A 289 -6.42 16.23 10.13
N GLY A 290 -7.33 16.45 11.10
CA GLY A 290 -8.47 17.34 10.96
C GLY A 290 -8.10 18.83 10.94
N ILE A 291 -8.86 19.65 10.21
CA ILE A 291 -8.56 21.08 9.99
C ILE A 291 -8.74 21.87 11.30
N GLU A 292 -7.67 22.53 11.77
CA GLU A 292 -7.64 23.31 13.01
C GLU A 292 -8.16 22.57 14.25
N GLY A 293 -7.86 21.26 14.37
CA GLY A 293 -8.31 20.44 15.50
C GLY A 293 -9.79 20.08 15.47
N ARG A 294 -10.52 20.37 14.38
CA ARG A 294 -11.91 19.96 14.16
C ARG A 294 -11.98 18.69 13.32
N GLN A 295 -13.02 17.86 13.51
CA GLN A 295 -13.28 16.64 12.73
C GLN A 295 -13.79 16.96 11.30
N ILE A 296 -12.98 17.65 10.52
CA ILE A 296 -13.23 17.93 9.10
C ILE A 296 -12.18 17.15 8.30
N SER A 297 -12.64 16.20 7.49
CA SER A 297 -11.78 15.44 6.59
C SER A 297 -11.79 16.07 5.21
N ALA A 298 -10.63 16.18 4.57
CA ALA A 298 -10.52 16.61 3.19
C ALA A 298 -9.64 15.66 2.39
N MET A 299 -10.01 15.46 1.14
CA MET A 299 -9.24 14.67 0.18
C MET A 299 -9.17 15.38 -1.17
N THR A 300 -8.12 15.07 -1.91
CA THR A 300 -7.97 15.45 -3.32
C THR A 300 -7.81 14.20 -4.17
N VAL A 301 -8.48 14.16 -5.31
CA VAL A 301 -8.30 13.14 -6.35
C VAL A 301 -8.17 13.87 -7.67
N GLY A 302 -7.10 13.62 -8.43
CA GLY A 302 -6.88 14.35 -9.67
C GLY A 302 -5.96 13.66 -10.65
N GLY A 303 -6.08 14.06 -11.91
CA GLY A 303 -5.19 13.69 -12.99
C GLY A 303 -4.22 14.82 -13.32
N LEU A 304 -2.99 14.45 -13.67
CA LEU A 304 -1.97 15.36 -14.20
C LEU A 304 -1.55 14.88 -15.58
N ALA A 305 -1.51 15.81 -16.52
CA ALA A 305 -0.78 15.66 -17.75
C ALA A 305 0.58 16.34 -17.60
N SER A 306 1.64 15.68 -18.06
CA SER A 306 3.01 16.18 -17.91
C SER A 306 3.77 16.12 -19.24
N ALA A 307 4.55 17.16 -19.50
CA ALA A 307 5.55 17.19 -20.56
C ALA A 307 6.90 17.51 -19.92
N CYS A 308 7.82 16.53 -19.93
CA CYS A 308 9.07 16.60 -19.21
C CYS A 308 10.29 16.65 -20.14
N GLY A 309 11.24 17.52 -19.80
CA GLY A 309 12.59 17.51 -20.34
C GLY A 309 13.53 16.74 -19.42
N HIS A 310 14.35 15.87 -19.98
CA HIS A 310 15.32 15.04 -19.26
C HIS A 310 16.74 15.51 -19.56
N TYR A 311 17.52 15.71 -18.49
CA TYR A 311 18.94 16.03 -18.56
C TYR A 311 19.72 15.21 -17.53
N ARG A 312 20.48 14.23 -18.01
CA ARG A 312 21.22 13.26 -17.18
C ARG A 312 20.27 12.54 -16.21
N TRP A 313 20.48 12.72 -14.90
CA TRP A 313 19.67 12.13 -13.83
C TRP A 313 18.56 13.07 -13.34
N PHE A 314 18.41 14.26 -13.93
CA PHE A 314 17.39 15.24 -13.54
C PHE A 314 16.32 15.39 -14.62
N PHE A 315 15.10 15.71 -14.22
CA PHE A 315 14.02 16.06 -15.13
C PHE A 315 13.18 17.23 -14.59
N GLY A 316 12.66 18.03 -15.52
CA GLY A 316 11.71 19.10 -15.23
C GLY A 316 10.48 18.95 -16.12
N CYS A 317 9.29 19.11 -15.55
CA CYS A 317 8.03 18.97 -16.28
C CYS A 317 7.16 20.22 -16.18
N ALA A 318 6.48 20.55 -17.28
CA ALA A 318 5.27 21.36 -17.24
C ALA A 318 4.07 20.45 -16.96
N LEU A 319 3.16 20.89 -16.08
CA LEU A 319 2.02 20.12 -15.62
C LEU A 319 0.70 20.82 -15.98
N GLY A 320 -0.26 20.06 -16.47
CA GLY A 320 -1.69 20.41 -16.45
C GLY A 320 -2.40 19.54 -15.43
N HIS A 321 -3.23 20.12 -14.57
CA HIS A 321 -3.93 19.43 -13.48
C HIS A 321 -5.43 19.57 -13.63
N ILE A 322 -6.16 18.47 -13.41
CA ILE A 322 -7.60 18.47 -13.20
C ILE A 322 -7.90 17.61 -11.99
N GLY A 323 -8.44 18.22 -10.93
CA GLY A 323 -8.71 17.52 -9.69
C GLY A 323 -10.05 17.86 -9.09
N VAL A 324 -10.52 16.97 -8.23
CA VAL A 324 -11.68 17.14 -7.38
C VAL A 324 -11.19 17.19 -5.94
N LEU A 325 -11.52 18.27 -5.24
CA LEU A 325 -11.31 18.41 -3.81
C LEU A 325 -12.65 18.20 -3.10
N SER A 326 -12.68 17.27 -2.15
CA SER A 326 -13.85 16.97 -1.35
C SER A 326 -13.57 17.28 0.12
N VAL A 327 -14.48 18.04 0.75
CA VAL A 327 -14.47 18.33 2.19
C VAL A 327 -15.71 17.71 2.82
N GLN A 328 -15.51 16.83 3.80
CA GLN A 328 -16.55 16.11 4.51
C GLN A 328 -16.58 16.53 5.99
N PHE A 329 -17.78 16.85 6.48
CA PHE A 329 -18.03 17.20 7.87
C PHE A 329 -18.60 15.98 8.62
N SER A 330 -18.12 15.71 9.82
CA SER A 330 -18.68 14.68 10.71
C SER A 330 -20.13 15.03 11.12
N GLN A 331 -21.08 14.11 10.90
CA GLN A 331 -22.52 14.34 11.11
C GLN A 331 -22.95 14.45 12.59
N TYR A 332 -22.02 14.28 13.54
CA TYR A 332 -22.33 14.33 14.97
C TYR A 332 -22.22 15.75 15.58
N THR A 333 -21.75 16.75 14.84
CA THR A 333 -21.58 18.13 15.38
C THR A 333 -21.96 19.24 14.42
N TYR A 334 -22.13 18.97 13.12
CA TYR A 334 -22.39 20.02 12.11
C TYR A 334 -23.46 19.60 11.09
N THR A 335 -24.49 20.43 10.92
CA THR A 335 -25.42 20.37 9.76
C THR A 335 -24.77 21.07 8.55
N GLY A 336 -23.68 20.51 8.02
CA GLY A 336 -22.91 21.09 6.91
C GLY A 336 -23.15 20.38 5.58
N LYS A 337 -23.22 21.13 4.48
CA LYS A 337 -23.20 20.58 3.11
C LYS A 337 -21.77 20.14 2.77
N SER A 338 -21.59 18.95 2.21
CA SER A 338 -20.31 18.53 1.63
C SER A 338 -19.98 19.41 0.43
N TYR A 339 -18.72 19.83 0.31
CA TYR A 339 -18.26 20.64 -0.82
C TYR A 339 -17.42 19.79 -1.75
N VAL A 340 -17.67 19.95 -3.05
CA VAL A 340 -16.91 19.33 -4.12
C VAL A 340 -16.46 20.44 -5.06
N TYR A 341 -15.15 20.64 -5.16
CA TYR A 341 -14.54 21.65 -6.02
C TYR A 341 -13.83 20.96 -7.18
N VAL A 342 -14.20 21.28 -8.41
CA VAL A 342 -13.40 20.91 -9.58
C VAL A 342 -12.36 22.00 -9.80
N GLN A 343 -11.09 21.65 -9.67
CA GLN A 343 -9.96 22.59 -9.68
C GLN A 343 -9.03 22.26 -10.85
N PRO A 344 -9.29 22.83 -12.04
CA PRO A 344 -8.28 22.87 -13.09
C PRO A 344 -7.10 23.73 -12.62
N GLY A 345 -5.91 23.39 -13.10
CA GLY A 345 -4.69 24.08 -12.71
C GLY A 345 -3.53 23.77 -13.64
N ALA A 346 -2.42 24.46 -13.42
CA ALA A 346 -1.18 24.24 -14.13
C ALA A 346 0.00 24.42 -13.17
N GLY A 347 1.14 23.86 -13.50
CA GLY A 347 2.30 23.97 -12.64
C GLY A 347 3.55 23.36 -13.21
N ALA A 348 4.51 23.12 -12.32
CA ALA A 348 5.80 22.57 -12.68
C ALA A 348 6.22 21.47 -11.69
N ARG A 349 6.97 20.51 -12.21
CA ARG A 349 7.61 19.45 -11.43
C ARG A 349 9.11 19.47 -11.67
N ILE A 350 9.87 19.22 -10.63
CA ILE A 350 11.30 18.93 -10.70
C ILE A 350 11.57 17.59 -10.01
N GLY A 351 12.48 16.80 -10.57
CA GLY A 351 12.79 15.50 -10.00
C GLY A 351 14.12 14.92 -10.46
N ALA A 352 14.50 13.86 -9.77
CA ALA A 352 15.72 13.10 -10.02
C ALA A 352 15.36 11.64 -10.23
N SER A 353 16.05 10.98 -11.16
CA SER A 353 15.90 9.56 -11.46
C SER A 353 17.22 8.81 -11.28
N VAL A 354 17.15 7.65 -10.64
CA VAL A 354 18.27 6.73 -10.48
C VAL A 354 17.86 5.39 -11.05
N ARG A 355 18.64 4.87 -12.00
CA ARG A 355 18.43 3.54 -12.56
C ARG A 355 18.90 2.49 -11.55
N VAL A 356 18.00 1.61 -11.14
CA VAL A 356 18.26 0.54 -10.15
C VAL A 356 18.60 -0.77 -10.88
N THR A 357 17.87 -1.08 -11.95
CA THR A 357 18.12 -2.22 -12.84
C THR A 357 18.00 -1.77 -14.30
N GLU A 358 18.19 -2.68 -15.26
CA GLU A 358 18.04 -2.34 -16.69
C GLU A 358 16.64 -1.82 -17.06
N SER A 359 15.60 -2.29 -16.36
CA SER A 359 14.20 -1.93 -16.64
C SER A 359 13.52 -1.15 -15.51
N VAL A 360 14.17 -0.97 -14.35
CA VAL A 360 13.57 -0.29 -13.17
C VAL A 360 14.39 0.93 -12.77
N SER A 361 13.71 2.06 -12.58
CA SER A 361 14.26 3.28 -12.02
C SER A 361 13.47 3.75 -10.81
N LEU A 362 14.16 4.41 -9.88
CA LEU A 362 13.57 5.11 -8.74
C LEU A 362 13.60 6.61 -9.03
N GLN A 363 12.47 7.28 -8.84
CA GLN A 363 12.33 8.72 -9.11
C GLN A 363 11.83 9.44 -7.86
N GLY A 364 12.49 10.53 -7.48
CA GLY A 364 12.01 11.45 -6.44
C GLY A 364 11.65 12.78 -7.09
N ALA A 365 10.48 13.34 -6.78
CA ALA A 365 10.04 14.60 -7.37
C ALA A 365 9.24 15.48 -6.42
N ALA A 366 9.27 16.78 -6.70
CA ALA A 366 8.42 17.78 -6.07
C ALA A 366 7.70 18.61 -7.14
N ASP A 367 6.43 18.92 -6.92
CA ASP A 367 5.62 19.76 -7.82
C ASP A 367 4.92 20.91 -7.09
N VAL A 368 4.68 21.97 -7.85
CA VAL A 368 3.90 23.14 -7.44
C VAL A 368 2.82 23.33 -8.48
N LEU A 369 1.57 23.44 -8.04
CA LEU A 369 0.39 23.60 -8.90
C LEU A 369 -0.38 24.83 -8.48
N GLY A 370 -0.58 25.75 -9.43
CA GLY A 370 -1.55 26.83 -9.32
C GLY A 370 -2.92 26.36 -9.79
N LEU A 371 -3.95 26.65 -8.99
CA LEU A 371 -5.34 26.29 -9.24
C LEU A 371 -6.13 27.51 -9.70
N THR A 372 -7.30 27.30 -10.30
CA THR A 372 -8.17 28.42 -10.69
C THR A 372 -8.88 29.09 -9.52
N SER A 373 -9.00 28.42 -8.37
CA SER A 373 -9.67 28.94 -7.18
C SER A 373 -9.10 28.37 -5.89
N GLY A 374 -9.07 29.20 -4.85
CA GLY A 374 -8.70 28.79 -3.50
C GLY A 374 -9.84 28.02 -2.83
N VAL A 375 -9.53 27.37 -1.72
CA VAL A 375 -10.52 26.63 -0.93
C VAL A 375 -10.84 27.43 0.32
N ARG A 376 -12.11 27.75 0.51
CA ARG A 376 -12.61 28.35 1.76
C ARG A 376 -13.54 27.39 2.45
N VAL A 377 -13.11 26.86 3.60
CA VAL A 377 -13.91 25.97 4.44
C VAL A 377 -14.64 26.81 5.48
N VAL A 378 -15.97 26.75 5.46
CA VAL A 378 -16.84 27.49 6.38
C VAL A 378 -17.65 26.50 7.21
N ALA A 379 -17.68 26.69 8.53
CA ALA A 379 -18.56 25.97 9.45
C ALA A 379 -19.46 26.97 10.16
N GLY A 380 -20.77 26.92 9.89
CA GLY A 380 -21.73 27.91 10.37
C GLY A 380 -21.45 29.30 9.77
N GLN A 381 -21.14 30.28 10.63
CA GLN A 381 -20.73 31.65 10.23
C GLN A 381 -19.21 31.88 10.33
N THR A 382 -18.44 30.86 10.73
CA THR A 382 -16.98 30.98 10.92
C THR A 382 -16.21 30.38 9.76
N VAL A 383 -15.24 31.12 9.24
CA VAL A 383 -14.23 30.59 8.31
C VAL A 383 -13.25 29.75 9.13
N VAL A 384 -13.16 28.46 8.81
CA VAL A 384 -12.32 27.48 9.53
C VAL A 384 -10.97 27.32 8.86
N ALA A 385 -10.92 27.45 7.54
CA ALA A 385 -9.66 27.49 6.82
C ALA A 385 -9.84 28.22 5.50
N GLU A 386 -8.85 29.01 5.14
CA GLU A 386 -8.74 29.63 3.83
C GLU A 386 -7.40 29.23 3.24
N GLN A 387 -7.45 28.56 2.10
CA GLN A 387 -6.27 28.11 1.37
C GLN A 387 -6.12 28.88 0.07
N PRO A 388 -4.91 29.37 -0.23
CA PRO A 388 -4.63 29.96 -1.52
C PRO A 388 -4.81 28.91 -2.63
N PRO A 389 -4.99 29.34 -3.89
CA PRO A 389 -5.12 28.46 -5.05
C PRO A 389 -3.78 27.79 -5.43
N VAL A 390 -3.09 27.16 -4.47
CA VAL A 390 -1.79 26.53 -4.65
C VAL A 390 -1.77 25.18 -3.94
N MET A 391 -1.24 24.16 -4.62
CA MET A 391 -0.89 22.87 -4.02
C MET A 391 0.60 22.58 -4.21
N LEU A 392 1.22 22.00 -3.19
CA LEU A 392 2.59 21.50 -3.24
C LEU A 392 2.57 19.97 -3.12
N GLY A 393 3.26 19.28 -4.02
CA GLY A 393 3.34 17.83 -4.04
C GLY A 393 4.78 17.35 -3.86
N THR A 394 4.96 16.22 -3.18
CA THR A 394 6.22 15.46 -3.18
C THR A 394 5.93 13.98 -3.38
N GLN A 395 6.71 13.28 -4.18
CA GLN A 395 6.49 11.86 -4.49
C GLN A 395 7.79 11.08 -4.68
N ILE A 396 7.71 9.78 -4.42
CA ILE A 396 8.77 8.80 -4.69
C ILE A 396 8.17 7.66 -5.51
N PHE A 397 8.60 7.49 -6.75
CA PHE A 397 8.05 6.50 -7.68
C PHE A 397 9.07 5.42 -8.03
N GLY A 398 8.63 4.17 -8.03
CA GLY A 398 9.25 3.12 -8.83
C GLY A 398 8.68 3.17 -10.24
N VAL A 399 9.54 3.20 -11.26
CA VAL A 399 9.17 3.28 -12.67
C VAL A 399 9.80 2.15 -13.45
N TRP A 400 8.95 1.37 -14.13
CA TRP A 400 9.32 0.30 -15.03
C TRP A 400 9.30 0.81 -16.49
N GLU A 401 10.39 0.65 -17.23
CA GLU A 401 10.52 0.93 -18.67
C GLU A 401 10.33 -0.33 -19.54
N PHE A 402 9.49 -0.23 -20.58
CA PHE A 402 9.16 -1.27 -21.56
C PHE A 402 9.73 -0.96 -22.94
#